data_AF-A0A131YXJ2-F1
#
_entry.id   AF-A0A131YXJ2-F1
#
_cell.length_a   1.000
_cell.length_b   1.000
_cell.length_c   1.000
_cell.angle_alpha   90.00
_cell.angle_beta   90.00
_cell.angle_gamma   90.00
#
_symmetry.space_group_name_H-M   'P 1'
#
loop_
_entity.id
_entity.type
_entity.pdbx_description
1 polymer ?
#
loop_
_entity_poly.entity_id
_entity_poly.type
_entity_poly.pdbx_seq_one_letter_code
_entity_poly.pdbx_strand_id
1 'polypeptide(L)'
;MLWLQTKKPGSGTMNLGGSLTRQMEQDSPVSEAVPHIANIGKMVEDMENKIRTTLNEIYFGKTKDIVNGLRSLQPLQDRKQQEALRNDLAQALRNRQAKQDS
;
A
#
# COMPACT_ATOMS: atom_id res chain seq x y z
N MET A 1 -15.97 -4.84 1.21
CA MET A 1 -15.76 -5.00 -0.25
C MET A 1 -15.59 -3.62 -0.86
N LEU A 2 -14.75 -3.48 -1.89
CA LEU A 2 -14.57 -2.20 -2.60
C LEU A 2 -14.97 -2.41 -4.06
N TRP A 3 -15.78 -1.50 -4.59
CA TRP A 3 -16.17 -1.52 -5.99
C TRP A 3 -16.27 -0.10 -6.54
N LEU A 4 -15.55 0.16 -7.62
CA LEU A 4 -15.42 1.45 -8.28
C LEU A 4 -15.59 1.23 -9.79
N GLN A 5 -16.50 1.98 -10.38
CA GLN A 5 -16.72 1.97 -11.82
C GLN A 5 -16.71 3.41 -12.33
N THR A 6 -15.92 3.69 -13.36
CA THR A 6 -15.92 4.99 -14.02
C THR A 6 -15.85 4.82 -15.53
N LYS A 7 -16.55 5.68 -16.26
CA LYS A 7 -16.54 5.74 -17.72
C LYS A 7 -16.27 7.18 -18.12
N LYS A 8 -15.06 7.45 -18.61
CA LYS A 8 -14.65 8.77 -19.09
C LYS A 8 -14.02 8.66 -20.47
N PRO A 9 -14.16 9.65 -21.36
CA PRO A 9 -13.58 9.58 -22.71
C PRO A 9 -12.08 9.32 -22.73
N GLY A 10 -11.31 9.93 -21.81
CA GLY A 10 -9.85 9.79 -21.76
C GLY A 10 -9.33 8.48 -21.15
N SER A 11 -10.12 7.79 -20.33
CA SER A 11 -9.71 6.55 -19.64
C SER A 11 -10.48 5.31 -20.11
N GLY A 12 -11.47 5.47 -20.98
CA GLY A 12 -12.44 4.42 -21.31
C GLY A 12 -13.29 4.04 -20.08
N THR A 13 -13.76 2.78 -20.09
CA THR A 13 -14.44 2.16 -18.94
C THR A 13 -13.41 1.51 -18.04
N MET A 14 -13.30 1.97 -16.79
CA MET A 14 -12.45 1.38 -15.77
C MET A 14 -13.33 0.79 -14.67
N ASN A 15 -13.21 -0.52 -14.46
CA ASN A 15 -13.86 -1.26 -13.39
C ASN A 15 -12.79 -1.76 -12.44
N LEU A 16 -12.90 -1.38 -11.17
CA LEU A 16 -11.94 -1.71 -10.14
C LEU A 16 -12.71 -2.22 -8.92
N GLY A 17 -12.65 -3.53 -8.68
CA GLY A 17 -13.45 -4.13 -7.62
C GLY A 17 -12.89 -5.42 -7.06
N GLY A 18 -13.33 -5.75 -5.86
CA GLY A 18 -12.98 -6.99 -5.17
C GLY A 18 -13.20 -6.92 -3.66
N SER A 19 -12.67 -7.92 -2.96
CA SER A 19 -12.79 -8.08 -1.53
C SER A 19 -11.43 -8.35 -0.88
N LEU A 20 -11.33 -8.00 0.40
CA LEU A 20 -10.20 -8.33 1.25
C LEU A 20 -10.77 -8.84 2.57
N THR A 21 -10.23 -9.95 3.06
CA THR A 21 -10.62 -10.54 4.33
C THR A 21 -9.40 -10.56 5.25
N ARG A 22 -9.58 -10.17 6.51
CA ARG A 22 -8.56 -10.22 7.56
C ARG A 22 -9.16 -10.81 8.83
N GLN A 23 -8.33 -11.51 9.59
CA GLN A 23 -8.68 -12.08 10.89
C GLN A 23 -7.73 -11.51 11.95
N MET A 24 -8.28 -11.30 13.16
CA MET A 24 -7.53 -10.90 14.34
C MET A 24 -8.24 -11.47 15.56
N GLU A 25 -7.45 -11.92 16.52
CA GLU A 25 -7.90 -12.45 17.80
C GLU A 25 -7.24 -11.64 18.91
N GLN A 26 -8.02 -11.33 19.95
CA GLN A 26 -7.58 -10.52 21.07
C GLN A 26 -8.41 -10.86 22.32
N ASP A 27 -7.72 -11.12 23.44
CA ASP A 27 -8.35 -11.19 24.75
C ASP A 27 -8.53 -9.79 25.34
N SER A 28 -9.71 -9.49 25.88
CA SER A 28 -10.01 -8.20 26.51
C SER A 28 -10.82 -8.39 27.79
N PRO A 29 -10.49 -7.69 28.89
CA PRO A 29 -11.24 -7.77 30.14
C PRO A 29 -12.64 -7.16 29.95
N VAL A 30 -13.61 -7.68 30.70
CA VAL A 30 -15.02 -7.25 30.65
C VAL A 30 -15.40 -6.70 32.01
N SER A 31 -15.96 -5.49 32.03
CA SER A 31 -16.45 -4.83 33.25
C SER A 31 -17.68 -3.98 32.93
N GLU A 32 -18.39 -3.47 33.93
CA GLU A 32 -19.51 -2.54 33.68
C GLU A 32 -19.07 -1.27 32.95
N ALA A 33 -17.84 -0.80 33.20
CA ALA A 33 -17.27 0.35 32.50
C ALA A 33 -16.81 0.02 31.06
N VAL A 34 -16.50 -1.25 30.78
CA VAL A 34 -16.05 -1.72 29.46
C VAL A 34 -16.84 -2.98 29.07
N PRO A 35 -18.08 -2.80 28.56
CA PRO A 35 -18.91 -3.92 28.13
C PRO A 35 -18.36 -4.56 26.85
N HIS A 36 -18.86 -5.76 26.53
CA HIS A 36 -18.47 -6.48 25.31
C HIS A 36 -18.60 -5.63 24.04
N ILE A 37 -19.64 -4.79 23.93
CA ILE A 37 -19.86 -3.92 22.78
C ILE A 37 -18.70 -2.93 22.61
N ALA A 38 -18.15 -2.38 23.71
CA ALA A 38 -17.02 -1.46 23.64
C ALA A 38 -15.75 -2.18 23.16
N ASN A 39 -15.49 -3.40 23.67
CA ASN A 39 -14.36 -4.20 23.23
C ASN A 39 -14.47 -4.59 21.74
N ILE A 40 -15.65 -5.04 21.31
CA ILE A 40 -15.91 -5.38 19.90
C ILE A 40 -15.79 -4.14 19.02
N GLY A 41 -16.35 -3.00 19.45
CA GLY A 41 -16.28 -1.74 18.71
C GLY A 41 -14.83 -1.30 18.44
N LYS A 42 -13.96 -1.38 19.45
CA LYS A 42 -12.53 -1.09 19.31
C LYS A 42 -11.85 -2.06 18.33
N MET A 43 -12.12 -3.36 18.44
CA MET A 43 -11.56 -4.35 17.51
C MET A 43 -12.00 -4.10 16.06
N VAL A 44 -13.28 -3.74 15.85
CA VAL A 44 -13.82 -3.41 14.53
C VAL A 44 -13.19 -2.13 13.99
N GLU A 45 -13.11 -1.07 14.78
CA GLU A 45 -12.51 0.21 14.37
C GLU A 45 -11.04 0.03 13.93
N ASP A 46 -10.23 -0.65 14.75
CA ASP A 46 -8.84 -0.93 14.44
C ASP A 46 -8.70 -1.78 13.16
N MET A 47 -9.56 -2.78 13.00
CA MET A 47 -9.56 -3.63 11.82
C MET A 47 -9.99 -2.88 10.56
N GLU A 48 -11.03 -2.04 10.63
CA GLU A 48 -11.49 -1.22 9.52
C GLU A 48 -10.43 -0.21 9.09
N ASN A 49 -9.74 0.43 10.04
CA ASN A 49 -8.63 1.33 9.75
C ASN A 49 -7.52 0.61 8.98
N LYS A 50 -7.12 -0.58 9.43
CA LYS A 50 -6.12 -1.41 8.74
C LYS A 50 -6.60 -1.87 7.36
N ILE A 51 -7.85 -2.31 7.23
CA ILE A 51 -8.44 -2.74 5.96
C ILE A 51 -8.49 -1.56 4.98
N ARG A 52 -8.88 -0.36 5.44
CA ARG A 52 -8.94 0.85 4.62
C ARG A 52 -7.58 1.22 4.03
N THR A 53 -6.53 1.23 4.86
CA THR A 53 -5.16 1.47 4.39
C THR A 53 -4.73 0.41 3.38
N THR A 54 -4.98 -0.87 3.68
CA THR A 54 -4.60 -1.98 2.79
C THR A 54 -5.34 -1.91 1.45
N LEU A 55 -6.63 -1.58 1.46
CA LEU A 55 -7.41 -1.37 0.23
C LEU A 55 -6.83 -0.22 -0.58
N ASN A 56 -6.48 0.90 0.04
CA ASN A 56 -5.91 2.04 -0.68
C ASN A 56 -4.59 1.66 -1.39
N GLU A 57 -3.66 1.03 -0.66
CA GLU A 57 -2.37 0.61 -1.19
C GLU A 57 -2.49 -0.40 -2.35
N ILE A 58 -3.38 -1.39 -2.22
CA ILE A 58 -3.57 -2.39 -3.27
C ILE A 58 -4.26 -1.78 -4.48
N TYR A 59 -5.38 -1.10 -4.27
CA TYR A 59 -6.26 -0.67 -5.36
C TYR A 59 -5.74 0.54 -6.12
N PHE A 60 -5.03 1.46 -5.47
CA PHE A 60 -4.52 2.67 -6.14
C PHE A 60 -2.99 2.69 -6.28
N GLY A 61 -2.28 1.93 -5.45
CA GLY A 61 -0.84 1.73 -5.58
C GLY A 61 -0.51 0.56 -6.51
N LYS A 62 -0.73 -0.67 -6.05
CA LYS A 62 -0.29 -1.87 -6.77
C LYS A 62 -0.90 -2.01 -8.17
N THR A 63 -2.20 -1.76 -8.35
CA THR A 63 -2.81 -1.86 -9.70
C THR A 63 -2.21 -0.84 -10.67
N LYS A 64 -1.94 0.39 -10.21
CA LYS A 64 -1.30 1.45 -10.99
C LYS A 64 0.13 1.05 -11.37
N ASP A 65 0.89 0.49 -10.43
CA ASP A 65 2.25 0.03 -10.68
C ASP A 65 2.29 -1.12 -11.70
N ILE A 66 1.34 -2.07 -11.62
CA ILE A 66 1.22 -3.17 -12.59
C ILE A 66 0.91 -2.60 -13.98
N VAL A 67 -0.05 -1.69 -14.11
CA VAL A 67 -0.42 -1.07 -15.40
C VAL A 67 0.77 -0.30 -16.00
N ASN A 68 1.48 0.49 -15.18
CA ASN A 68 2.67 1.23 -15.62
C ASN A 68 3.87 0.30 -15.94
N GLY A 69 3.93 -0.88 -15.31
CA GLY A 69 4.91 -1.91 -15.61
C GLY A 69 4.69 -2.54 -16.98
N LEU A 70 3.43 -2.81 -17.34
CA LEU A 70 3.06 -3.36 -18.66
C LEU A 70 3.20 -2.32 -19.78
N ARG A 71 2.91 -1.05 -19.49
CA ARG A 71 3.04 0.06 -20.44
C ARG A 71 3.72 1.25 -19.78
N SER A 72 5.04 1.33 -19.97
CA SER A 72 5.83 2.45 -19.47
C SER A 72 5.49 3.73 -20.23
N LEU A 73 5.05 4.75 -19.51
CA LEU A 73 4.92 6.10 -20.07
C LEU A 73 6.26 6.83 -20.13
N GLN A 74 7.24 6.42 -19.31
CA GLN A 74 8.60 6.96 -19.37
C GLN A 74 9.42 6.24 -20.45
N PRO A 75 10.24 7.00 -21.22
CA PRO A 75 11.25 6.45 -22.10
C PRO A 75 12.16 5.46 -21.37
N LEU A 76 12.54 4.37 -22.06
CA LEU A 76 13.46 3.36 -21.52
C LEU A 76 14.81 3.95 -21.09
N GLN A 77 15.26 5.03 -21.73
CA GLN A 77 16.49 5.74 -21.40
C GLN A 77 16.44 6.37 -20.01
N ASP A 78 15.35 7.07 -19.68
CA ASP A 78 15.19 7.72 -18.38
C ASP A 78 15.17 6.69 -17.25
N ARG A 79 14.54 5.54 -17.51
CA ARG A 79 14.50 4.42 -16.55
C ARG A 79 15.89 3.83 -16.30
N LYS A 80 16.69 3.65 -17.36
CA LYS A 80 18.10 3.22 -17.24
C LYS A 80 18.95 4.23 -16.48
N GLN A 81 18.76 5.53 -16.72
CA GLN A 81 19.48 6.58 -16.00
C GLN A 81 19.11 6.62 -14.52
N GLN A 82 17.83 6.48 -14.17
CA GLN A 82 17.40 6.36 -12.77
C GLN A 82 17.99 5.14 -12.08
N GLU A 83 18.06 4.01 -12.78
CA GLU A 83 18.63 2.77 -12.22
C GLU A 83 20.14 2.89 -12.00
N ALA A 84 20.87 3.49 -12.95
CA ALA A 84 22.28 3.83 -12.79
C ALA A 84 22.51 4.78 -11.60
N LEU A 85 21.70 5.84 -11.48
CA LEU A 85 21.79 6.78 -10.36
C LEU A 85 21.52 6.10 -9.00
N ARG A 86 20.55 5.17 -8.93
CA ARG A 86 20.29 4.41 -7.71
C ARG A 86 21.49 3.53 -7.32
N ASN A 87 22.15 2.92 -8.29
CA ASN A 87 23.33 2.09 -8.04
C ASN A 87 24.52 2.94 -7.55
N ASP A 88 24.75 4.09 -8.17
CA ASP A 88 25.79 5.03 -7.76
C ASP A 88 25.54 5.55 -6.34
N LEU A 89 24.29 5.92 -6.01
CA LEU A 89 23.91 6.33 -4.66
C LEU A 89 24.12 5.21 -3.64
N ALA A 90 23.73 3.98 -3.97
CA ALA A 90 23.94 2.83 -3.09
C ALA A 90 25.43 2.57 -2.82
N GLN A 91 26.28 2.70 -3.83
CA GLN A 91 27.73 2.61 -3.67
C GLN A 91 28.28 3.76 -2.82
N ALA A 92 27.85 5.00 -3.09
CA ALA A 92 28.30 6.17 -2.34
C ALA A 92 27.94 6.07 -0.85
N LEU A 93 26.74 5.57 -0.53
CA LEU A 93 26.31 5.34 0.85
C LEU A 93 27.14 4.26 1.56
N ARG A 94 27.42 3.14 0.89
CA ARG A 94 28.29 2.07 1.42
C ARG A 94 29.70 2.58 1.71
N ASN A 95 30.27 3.33 0.78
CA ASN A 95 31.61 3.92 0.93
C ASN A 95 31.66 4.93 2.09
N ARG A 96 30.54 5.60 2.39
CA ARG A 96 30.44 6.55 3.50
C ARG A 96 30.39 5.85 4.86
N GLN A 97 29.65 4.73 4.97
CA GLN A 97 29.63 3.90 6.18
C GLN A 97 31.00 3.28 6.46
N ALA A 98 31.68 2.74 5.45
CA ALA A 98 33.02 2.19 5.60
C ALA A 98 34.07 3.21 6.07
N LYS A 99 33.84 4.52 5.81
CA LYS A 99 34.71 5.61 6.27
C LYS A 99 34.41 6.12 7.68
N GLN A 100 33.26 5.77 8.27
CA GLN A 100 32.88 6.14 9.64
C GLN A 100 33.30 5.10 10.67
N ASP A 101 33.51 3.85 10.25
CA ASP A 101 33.94 2.73 11.11
C ASP A 101 35.47 2.51 11.11
N SER A 102 36.26 3.47 10.57
CA SER A 102 37.73 3.51 10.61
C SER A 102 38.21 4.78 11.30
#